data_AF-A0A9E6ERG2-F1
#
_entry.id   AF-A0A9E6ERG2-F1
#
_cell.length_a   1.000
_cell.length_b   1.000
_cell.length_c   1.000
_cell.angle_alpha   90.00
_cell.angle_beta   90.00
_cell.angle_gamma   90.00
#
_symmetry.space_group_name_H-M   'P 1'
#
loop_
_entity.id
_entity.type
_entity.pdbx_description
1 polymer ?
#
loop_
_entity_poly.entity_id
_entity_poly.type
_entity_poly.pdbx_seq_one_letter_code
_entity_poly.pdbx_strand_id
1 'polypeptide(L)' 'MAQKYEVGGDFFSEKILAAVFVGFKTVTEPTCVTVHPELMKKIRATFTSKMIGPKQVGEFEVFCGLKVIEDAT' A
#
# COMPACT_ATOMS: atom_id res chain seq x y z
N MET A 1 -22.02 5.60 -13.39
CA MET A 1 -20.74 5.40 -14.10
C MET A 1 -20.04 4.23 -13.45
N ALA A 2 -20.03 3.06 -14.11
CA ALA A 2 -19.43 1.85 -13.55
C ALA A 2 -17.90 1.96 -13.63
N GLN A 3 -17.21 1.89 -12.50
CA GLN A 3 -15.76 1.79 -12.48
C GLN A 3 -15.37 0.44 -13.12
N LYS A 4 -14.78 0.50 -14.32
CA LYS A 4 -14.13 -0.67 -14.94
C LYS A 4 -12.91 -1.02 -14.10
N TYR A 5 -12.98 -2.13 -13.36
CA TYR A 5 -11.80 -2.76 -12.80
C TYR A 5 -11.07 -3.44 -13.96
N GLU A 6 -9.94 -2.87 -14.38
CA GLU A 6 -9.04 -3.53 -15.32
C GLU A 6 -8.45 -4.78 -14.64
N VAL A 7 -9.00 -5.95 -14.95
CA VAL A 7 -8.45 -7.24 -14.57
C VAL A 7 -7.31 -7.58 -15.56
N GLY A 8 -6.20 -6.84 -15.47
CA GLY A 8 -4.97 -7.09 -16.24
C GLY A 8 -4.03 -8.05 -15.50
N GLY A 9 -3.28 -8.86 -16.23
CA GLY A 9 -2.54 -10.06 -15.77
C GLY A 9 -1.50 -9.94 -14.65
N ASP A 10 -1.36 -8.77 -14.02
CA ASP A 10 -0.54 -8.57 -12.83
C ASP A 10 -1.41 -8.22 -11.63
N PHE A 11 -1.66 -9.22 -10.77
CA PHE A 11 -2.33 -9.08 -9.46
C PHE A 11 -1.48 -8.29 -8.44
N PHE A 12 -0.71 -7.30 -8.89
CA PHE A 12 0.22 -6.55 -8.05
C PHE A 12 -0.53 -5.82 -6.93
N SER A 13 -1.62 -5.13 -7.25
CA SER A 13 -2.42 -4.42 -6.24
C SER A 13 -2.99 -5.37 -5.19
N GLU A 14 -3.52 -6.51 -5.64
CA GLU A 14 -4.11 -7.55 -4.80
C GLU A 14 -3.06 -8.19 -3.90
N LYS A 15 -1.86 -8.46 -4.42
CA LYS A 15 -0.73 -8.98 -3.63
C LYS A 15 -0.30 -8.01 -2.54
N ILE A 16 -0.23 -6.71 -2.83
CA ILE A 16 0.10 -5.68 -1.84
C ILE A 16 -0.97 -5.61 -0.75
N LEU A 17 -2.25 -5.56 -1.13
CA LEU A 17 -3.34 -5.53 -0.15
C LEU A 17 -3.40 -6.80 0.69
N ALA A 18 -3.21 -7.98 0.07
CA ALA A 18 -3.14 -9.25 0.78
C ALA A 18 -1.99 -9.28 1.80
N ALA A 19 -0.80 -8.80 1.43
CA ALA A 19 0.34 -8.70 2.34
C ALA A 19 0.05 -7.80 3.54
N VAL A 20 -0.57 -6.63 3.30
CA VAL A 20 -0.98 -5.71 4.37
C VAL A 20 -2.01 -6.36 5.29
N PHE A 21 -3.04 -7.02 4.75
CA PHE A 21 -4.05 -7.71 5.55
C PHE A 21 -3.51 -8.90 6.33
N VAL A 22 -2.57 -9.66 5.76
CA VAL A 22 -1.86 -10.70 6.49
C VAL A 22 -1.09 -10.09 7.65
N GLY A 23 -0.38 -8.98 7.44
CA GLY A 23 0.30 -8.24 8.51
C GLY A 23 -0.65 -7.81 9.64
N PHE A 24 -1.80 -7.22 9.31
CA PHE A 24 -2.82 -6.86 10.30
C PHE A 24 -3.36 -8.07 11.08
N LYS A 25 -3.40 -9.25 10.45
CA LYS A 25 -3.86 -10.49 11.11
C LYS A 25 -2.78 -11.09 12.03
N THR A 26 -1.50 -10.93 11.69
CA THR A 26 -0.39 -11.60 12.39
C THR A 26 0.29 -10.73 13.44
N VAL A 27 0.24 -9.40 13.28
CA VAL A 27 0.86 -8.44 14.21
C VAL A 27 -0.18 -7.93 15.19
N THR A 28 0.06 -8.13 16.49
CA THR A 28 -0.87 -7.74 17.57
C THR A 28 -1.11 -6.23 17.61
N GLU A 29 -0.06 -5.43 17.42
CA GLU A 29 -0.11 -3.96 17.49
C GLU A 29 0.62 -3.33 16.30
N PRO A 30 -0.02 -3.27 15.12
CA PRO A 30 0.61 -2.72 13.93
C PRO A 30 0.68 -1.19 14.02
N THR A 31 1.88 -0.63 13.88
CA THR A 31 2.14 0.82 13.98
C THR A 31 2.62 1.46 12.68
N CYS A 32 3.30 0.68 11.83
CA CYS A 32 3.86 1.12 10.57
C CYS A 32 3.88 0.00 9.53
N VAL A 33 3.98 0.38 8.25
CA VAL A 33 4.24 -0.51 7.12
C VAL A 33 5.61 -0.16 6.57
N THR A 34 6.56 -1.08 6.73
CA THR A 34 7.89 -0.94 6.15
C THR A 34 7.90 -1.51 4.73
N VAL A 35 8.38 -0.74 3.76
CA VAL A 35 8.38 -1.10 2.34
C VAL A 35 9.72 -0.73 1.73
N HIS A 36 10.23 -1.58 0.84
CA HIS A 36 11.40 -1.24 0.04
C HIS A 36 11.14 0.01 -0.84
N PRO A 37 12.05 0.99 -0.94
CA PRO A 37 11.81 2.23 -1.68
C PRO A 37 11.36 2.03 -3.14
N GLU A 38 12.00 1.10 -3.86
CA GLU A 38 11.61 0.75 -5.23
C GLU A 38 10.19 0.17 -5.33
N LEU A 39 9.79 -0.63 -4.33
CA LEU A 39 8.43 -1.16 -4.28
C LEU A 39 7.43 -0.04 -3.96
N MET A 40 7.79 0.89 -3.07
CA MET A 40 6.96 2.01 -2.70
C MET A 40 6.68 2.95 -3.89
N LYS A 41 7.69 3.22 -4.73
CA LYS A 41 7.50 3.95 -6.00
C LYS A 41 6.43 3.28 -6.89
N LYS A 42 6.50 1.96 -7.04
CA LYS A 42 5.53 1.19 -7.82
C LYS A 42 4.14 1.21 -7.19
N ILE A 43 4.04 1.13 -5.86
CA ILE A 43 2.77 1.26 -5.12
C ILE A 43 2.16 2.64 -5.36
N ARG A 44 2.92 3.73 -5.21
CA ARG A 44 2.42 5.08 -5.48
C ARG A 44 1.85 5.17 -6.89
N ALA A 45 2.64 4.81 -7.91
CA ALA A 45 2.20 4.85 -9.31
C ALA A 45 0.94 4.00 -9.58
N THR A 46 0.82 2.83 -8.95
CA THR A 46 -0.32 1.92 -9.13
C THR A 46 -1.59 2.40 -8.43
N PHE A 47 -1.45 3.10 -7.29
CA PHE A 47 -2.58 3.49 -6.44
C PHE A 47 -2.94 4.98 -6.49
N THR A 48 -2.23 5.82 -7.28
CA THR A 48 -2.45 7.29 -7.38
C THR A 48 -3.93 7.71 -7.49
N SER A 49 -4.73 6.97 -8.27
CA SER A 49 -6.14 7.30 -8.51
C SER A 49 -7.12 6.46 -7.69
N LYS A 50 -6.62 5.63 -6.76
CA LYS A 50 -7.41 4.70 -5.96
C LYS A 50 -7.64 5.27 -4.56
N MET A 51 -8.85 5.07 -4.02
CA MET A 51 -9.22 5.51 -2.66
C MET A 51 -8.29 4.94 -1.58
N ILE A 52 -7.72 3.74 -1.83
CA ILE A 52 -6.90 2.96 -0.91
C ILE A 52 -5.40 3.28 -1.06
N GLY A 53 -5.03 4.25 -1.91
CA GLY A 53 -3.62 4.60 -2.12
C GLY A 53 -2.94 5.26 -0.92
N PRO A 54 -1.60 5.26 -0.90
CA PRO A 54 -0.82 6.02 0.08
C PRO A 54 -1.19 7.51 0.03
N LYS A 55 -1.27 8.14 1.19
CA LYS A 55 -1.60 9.57 1.31
C LYS A 55 -0.63 10.28 2.22
N GLN A 56 -0.22 11.47 1.83
CA GLN A 56 0.56 12.36 2.68
C GLN A 56 -0.33 12.94 3.79
N VAL A 57 0.09 12.80 5.05
CA VAL A 57 -0.56 13.36 6.23
C VAL A 57 0.51 14.10 7.06
N GLY A 58 0.60 15.41 6.86
CA GLY A 58 1.66 16.22 7.44
C GLY A 58 3.03 15.81 6.88
N GLU A 59 3.95 15.46 7.76
CA GLU A 59 5.33 15.07 7.40
C GLU A 59 5.47 13.60 7.02
N PHE A 60 4.44 12.76 7.24
CA PHE A 60 4.51 11.33 7.01
C PHE A 60 3.53 10.87 5.92
N GLU A 61 3.88 9.81 5.20
CA GLU A 61 2.95 9.12 4.32
C GLU A 61 2.25 8.00 5.09
N VAL A 62 0.96 7.81 4.82
CA VAL A 62 0.12 6.80 5.45
C VAL A 62 -0.44 5.87 4.38
N PHE A 63 -0.33 4.57 4.62
CA PHE A 63 -0.90 3.53 3.76
C PHE A 63 -1.71 2.54 4.60
N CYS A 64 -2.96 2.30 4.20
CA CYS A 64 -3.92 1.49 4.96
C CYS A 64 -4.05 1.89 6.45
N GLY A 65 -3.93 3.19 6.76
CA GLY A 65 -4.06 3.72 8.13
C GLY A 65 -2.77 3.65 8.97
N LEU A 66 -1.68 3.10 8.44
CA LEU A 66 -0.39 2.99 9.11
C LEU A 66 0.65 3.90 8.47
N LYS A 67 1.62 4.37 9.27
CA LYS A 67 2.74 5.17 8.74
C LYS A 67 3.60 4.31 7.81
N VAL A 68 3.99 4.85 6.67
CA VAL A 68 4.92 4.20 5.74
C VAL A 68 6.35 4.50 6.17
N ILE A 69 7.17 3.47 6.23
CA ILE A 69 8.62 3.58 6.41
C ILE A 69 9.27 2.98 5.17
N GLU A 70 10.07 3.77 4.46
CA GLU A 70 10.86 3.27 3.34
C GLU A 70 12.21 2.78 3.84
N ASP A 71 12.47 1.48 3.72
CA ASP A 71 13.73 0.86 4.16
C ASP A 71 14.21 -0.14 3.11
N ALA A 72 15.47 0.01 2.69
CA ALA A 72 16.10 -0.84 1.67
C ALA A 72 16.82 -2.07 2.25
N THR A 73 16.85 -2.17 3.58
CA THR A 73 17.67 -3.13 4.34
C THR A 73 16.96 -4.47 4.53
#